data_AF-A0A8T6UK61-F1
#
_entry.id   AF-A0A8T6UK61-F1
#
_cell.length_a   1.000
_cell.length_b   1.000
_cell.length_c   1.000
_cell.angle_alpha   90.00
_cell.angle_beta   90.00
_cell.angle_gamma   90.00
#
_symmetry.space_group_name_H-M   'P 1'
#
loop_
_entity.id
_entity.type
_entity.pdbx_description
1 polymer ?
#
loop_
_entity_poly.entity_id
_entity_poly.type
_entity_poly.pdbx_seq_one_letter_code
_entity_poly.pdbx_strand_id
1 'polypeptide(L)' 'LAQHAKEFDILAEQAEDEIAAINMALGAWYAGGRGLVTTSGGGFALMVEGIS' A
#
# COMPACT_ATOMS: atom_id res chain seq x y z
N LEU A 1 -2.58 -0.51 13.52
CA LEU A 1 -1.95 0.64 12.80
C LEU A 1 -2.96 1.74 12.52
N ALA A 2 -4.02 1.49 11.74
CA ALA A 2 -5.01 2.53 11.40
C ALA A 2 -5.60 3.29 12.61
N GLN A 3 -5.91 2.59 13.72
CA GLN A 3 -6.41 3.23 14.94
C GLN A 3 -5.43 4.22 15.59
N HIS A 4 -4.13 4.03 15.37
CA HIS A 4 -3.06 4.89 15.90
C HIS A 4 -2.46 5.82 14.82
N ALA A 5 -3.13 5.96 13.68
CA ALA A 5 -2.62 6.71 12.52
C ALA A 5 -2.21 8.15 12.88
N LYS A 6 -3.02 8.84 13.70
CA LYS A 6 -2.75 10.22 14.13
C LYS A 6 -1.57 10.34 15.09
N GLU A 7 -1.34 9.33 15.93
CA GLU A 7 -0.29 9.35 16.95
C GLU A 7 1.10 9.13 16.33
N PHE A 8 1.16 8.27 15.31
CA PHE A 8 2.40 7.89 14.65
C PHE A 8 2.60 8.56 13.28
N ASP A 9 1.76 9.52 12.92
CA ASP A 9 1.78 10.22 11.63
C ASP A 9 1.78 9.25 10.43
N ILE A 10 0.91 8.24 10.50
CA ILE A 10 0.74 7.21 9.47
C ILE A 10 -0.48 7.57 8.63
N LEU A 11 -0.31 7.60 7.31
CA LEU A 11 -1.43 7.60 6.38
C LEU A 11 -1.93 6.17 6.17
N ALA A 12 -3.21 5.93 6.42
CA ALA A 12 -3.87 4.65 6.14
C ALA A 12 -5.06 4.92 5.20
N GLU A 13 -4.94 4.45 3.96
CA GLU A 13 -5.93 4.68 2.89
C GLU A 13 -6.45 3.34 2.37
N GLN A 14 -7.73 3.29 2.00
CA GLN A 14 -8.31 2.12 1.34
C GLN A 14 -8.30 2.34 -0.16
N ALA A 15 -7.40 1.64 -0.86
CA ALA A 15 -7.32 1.65 -2.31
C ALA A 15 -8.56 1.03 -2.95
N GLU A 16 -8.95 1.47 -4.16
CA GLU A 16 -10.09 0.88 -4.89
C GLU A 16 -9.92 -0.61 -5.19
N ASP A 17 -8.70 -1.02 -5.50
CA ASP A 17 -8.30 -2.40 -5.78
C ASP A 17 -6.82 -2.64 -5.44
N GLU A 18 -6.37 -3.88 -5.58
CA GLU A 18 -4.99 -4.26 -5.28
C GLU A 18 -3.95 -3.68 -6.25
N ILE A 19 -4.33 -3.34 -7.48
CA ILE A 19 -3.44 -2.71 -8.47
C ILE A 19 -3.15 -1.27 -8.05
N ALA A 20 -4.17 -0.53 -7.62
CA ALA A 20 -4.03 0.80 -7.05
C ALA A 20 -3.23 0.77 -5.75
N ALA A 21 -3.49 -0.22 -4.88
CA ALA A 21 -2.77 -0.37 -3.61
C ALA A 21 -1.25 -0.50 -3.83
N ILE A 22 -0.80 -1.43 -4.68
CA ILE A 22 0.63 -1.64 -4.92
C ILE A 22 1.29 -0.41 -5.55
N ASN A 23 0.63 0.23 -6.51
CA ASN A 23 1.15 1.44 -7.16
C ASN A 23 1.25 2.64 -6.20
N MET A 24 0.30 2.79 -5.28
CA MET A 24 0.39 3.80 -4.21
C MET A 24 1.58 3.53 -3.28
N ALA A 25 1.83 2.28 -2.91
CA ALA A 25 2.98 1.92 -2.07
C ALA A 25 4.32 2.20 -2.77
N LEU A 26 4.44 1.84 -4.05
CA LEU A 26 5.62 2.14 -4.86
C LEU A 26 5.82 3.65 -5.02
N GLY A 27 4.75 4.39 -5.27
CA GLY A 27 4.76 5.85 -5.33
C GLY A 27 5.21 6.49 -4.01
N ALA A 28 4.77 5.96 -2.86
CA ALA A 28 5.21 6.41 -1.55
C ALA A 28 6.72 6.20 -1.35
N TRP A 29 7.25 5.03 -1.74
CA TRP A 29 8.70 4.77 -1.70
C TRP A 29 9.47 5.68 -2.64
N TYR A 30 8.96 5.90 -3.85
CA TYR A 30 9.57 6.81 -4.83
C TYR A 30 9.64 8.25 -4.31
N ALA A 31 8.60 8.72 -3.62
CA ALA A 31 8.53 10.05 -3.01
C ALA A 31 9.37 10.18 -1.71
N GLY A 32 10.05 9.13 -1.27
CA GLY A 32 10.88 9.12 -0.06
C GLY A 32 10.13 8.78 1.24
N GLY A 33 8.85 8.40 1.14
CA GLY A 33 8.08 7.82 2.23
C GLY A 33 8.35 6.33 2.41
N ARG A 34 7.73 5.72 3.43
CA ARG A 34 7.75 4.27 3.65
C ARG A 34 6.34 3.73 3.49
N GLY A 35 6.05 3.13 2.33
CA GLY A 35 4.76 2.51 2.03
C GLY A 35 4.75 1.02 2.37
N LEU A 36 3.59 0.52 2.82
CA LEU A 36 3.32 -0.91 2.95
C LEU A 36 1.88 -1.20 2.55
N VAL A 37 1.65 -2.36 1.94
CA VAL A 37 0.32 -2.89 1.63
C VAL A 37 0.21 -4.30 2.17
N THR A 38 -1.01 -4.68 2.57
CA THR A 38 -1.32 -6.03 3.04
C THR A 38 -2.41 -6.61 2.17
N THR A 39 -2.23 -7.83 1.68
CA THR A 39 -3.21 -8.54 0.86
C THR A 39 -3.18 -10.05 1.14
N SER A 40 -4.04 -10.82 0.48
CA SER A 40 -4.07 -12.29 0.50
C SER A 40 -3.81 -12.85 -0.90
N GLY A 41 -3.87 -14.17 -1.09
CA GLY A 41 -3.43 -14.84 -2.33
C GLY A 41 -4.05 -14.29 -3.62
N GLY A 42 -5.37 -14.07 -3.66
CA GLY A 42 -6.04 -13.53 -4.84
C GLY A 42 -5.61 -12.11 -5.18
N GLY A 43 -5.55 -11.23 -4.18
CA GLY A 43 -5.09 -9.86 -4.37
C GLY A 43 -3.59 -9.75 -4.65
N PHE A 44 -2.76 -10.63 -4.07
CA PHE A 44 -1.34 -10.72 -4.38
C PHE A 44 -1.11 -11.05 -5.86
N ALA A 45 -1.92 -11.93 -6.45
CA ALA A 45 -1.84 -12.25 -7.87
C ALA A 45 -2.08 -11.02 -8.77
N LEU A 46 -2.90 -10.06 -8.34
CA LEU A 46 -3.12 -8.79 -9.05
C LEU A 46 -1.95 -7.80 -8.91
N MET A 47 -1.15 -7.92 -7.84
CA MET A 47 -0.03 -7.01 -7.57
C MET A 47 1.26 -7.37 -8.31
N VAL A 48 1.34 -8.57 -8.91
CA VAL A 48 2.59 -9.13 -9.46
C VAL A 48 3.26 -8.22 -10.50
N GLU A 49 2.47 -7.50 -11.32
CA GLU A 49 3.01 -6.56 -12.31
C GLU A 49 3.82 -5.42 -11.66
N GLY A 50 3.36 -4.88 -10.52
CA GLY A 50 4.07 -3.82 -9.81
C GLY A 50 5.26 -4.30 -8.98
N ILE A 51 5.35 -5.61 -8.70
CA ILE A 51 6.45 -6.21 -7.91
C ILE A 51 7.63 -6.62 -8.80
N SER A 52 7.39 -6.91 -10.09
CA SER A 52 8.36 -7.47 -11.01
C SER A 52 9.41 -6.48 -11.53
#